data_AF-A0AAP6LE65-F1
#
_entry.id   AF-A0AAP6LE65-F1
#
_cell.length_a   1.000
_cell.length_b   1.000
_cell.length_c   1.000
_cell.angle_alpha   90.00
_cell.angle_beta   90.00
_cell.angle_gamma   90.00
#
_symmetry.space_group_name_H-M   'P 1'
#
loop_
_entity.id
_entity.type
_entity.pdbx_description
1 polymer ?
#
loop_
_entity_poly.entity_id
_entity_poly.type
_entity_poly.pdbx_seq_one_letter_code
_entity_poly.pdbx_strand_id
1 'polypeptide(L)'
;MSLRNMLSRIFGEAQSTERDPLAQAALTTRDPLPEKGKTDLDFVLRGGSSFDPVTGIVIPVPRIHMDTLRNGSQVTEYQYAFYLNDRMAWRLGFWGRDTRVDATGPTESISTFDLAHDGLIASILQFNRALGFDVDSLTFLRGLCRGMLLAYAGTPDSEETRRYRAVTTTAALAAAGVPLPSSYPTSPMGGVLLAELLSARDTTGGLRA
;
A
#
# COMPACT_ATOMS: atom_id res chain seq x y z
N MET A 1 38.49 7.23 -1.78
CA MET A 1 38.15 7.84 -0.47
C MET A 1 36.72 7.40 -0.14
N SER A 2 36.51 6.60 0.91
CA SER A 2 35.26 5.84 1.12
C SER A 2 34.17 6.67 1.81
N LEU A 3 32.92 6.56 1.34
CA LEU A 3 31.70 7.20 1.89
C LEU A 3 31.51 6.91 3.40
N ARG A 4 32.10 5.81 3.87
CA ARG A 4 32.11 5.39 5.28
C ARG A 4 32.90 6.34 6.20
N ASN A 5 33.94 7.00 5.69
CA ASN A 5 34.76 7.93 6.49
C ASN A 5 34.21 9.35 6.52
N MET A 6 33.22 9.67 5.67
CA MET A 6 32.57 10.98 5.64
C MET A 6 31.41 11.06 6.64
N LEU A 7 30.75 9.93 6.93
CA LEU A 7 29.59 9.87 7.83
C LEU A 7 29.96 9.79 9.31
N SER A 8 31.15 9.28 9.66
CA SER A 8 31.63 9.19 11.05
C SER A 8 32.08 10.53 11.65
N ARG A 9 32.28 11.58 10.83
CA ARG A 9 32.65 12.93 11.30
C ARG A 9 31.45 13.84 11.55
N ILE A 10 30.25 13.47 11.08
CA ILE A 10 29.04 14.30 11.19
C ILE A 10 28.20 13.92 12.41
N PHE A 11 28.24 12.65 12.83
CA PHE A 11 27.45 12.15 13.95
C PHE A 11 28.38 11.68 15.06
N GLY A 12 28.57 12.53 16.06
CA GLY A 12 29.39 12.26 17.23
C GLY A 12 29.00 10.94 17.92
N GLU A 13 30.01 10.27 18.47
CA GLU A 13 29.88 9.03 19.23
C GLU A 13 29.00 9.26 20.47
N ALA A 14 27.80 8.68 20.46
CA ALA A 14 26.97 8.60 21.66
C ALA A 14 27.47 7.45 22.54
N GLN A 15 27.87 7.81 23.77
CA GLN A 15 28.34 6.88 24.80
C GLN A 15 27.25 5.86 25.20
N SER A 16 27.71 4.64 25.47
CA SER A 16 26.90 3.49 25.87
C SER A 16 26.36 3.65 27.29
N THR A 17 25.04 3.63 27.43
CA THR A 17 24.36 3.32 28.71
C THR A 17 23.84 1.89 28.65
N GLU A 18 24.24 1.14 29.67
CA GLU A 18 23.90 -0.23 30.06
C GLU A 18 22.46 -0.63 29.70
N ARG A 19 22.29 -1.69 28.89
CA ARG A 19 20.97 -2.21 28.46
C ARG A 19 20.75 -3.64 28.96
N ASP A 20 19.60 -3.79 29.58
CA ASP A 20 18.97 -4.99 30.15
C ASP A 20 19.18 -6.28 29.31
N PRO A 21 19.73 -7.36 29.90
CA PRO A 21 20.00 -8.62 29.20
C PRO A 21 18.73 -9.39 28.79
N LEU A 22 17.54 -9.07 29.33
CA LEU A 22 16.30 -9.73 28.95
C LEU A 22 15.65 -9.15 27.68
N ALA A 23 16.05 -7.94 27.26
CA ALA A 23 15.62 -7.33 26.00
C ALA A 23 16.43 -7.84 24.78
N GLN A 24 17.57 -8.51 25.00
CA GLN A 24 18.44 -9.01 23.91
C GLN A 24 18.01 -10.37 23.36
N ALA A 25 17.22 -11.16 24.11
CA ALA A 25 16.80 -12.49 23.65
C ALA A 25 15.63 -12.48 22.64
N ALA A 26 14.92 -11.36 22.48
CA ALA A 26 13.81 -11.23 21.52
C ALA A 26 14.22 -10.60 20.16
N LEU A 27 15.51 -10.31 19.95
CA LEU A 27 16.03 -9.57 18.79
C LEU A 27 16.92 -10.44 17.87
N THR A 28 16.92 -11.76 18.05
CA THR A 28 17.88 -12.67 17.38
C THR A 28 17.24 -13.75 16.51
N THR A 29 16.16 -13.42 15.82
CA THR A 29 15.83 -14.06 14.54
C THR A 29 15.54 -12.95 13.54
N ARG A 30 16.61 -12.27 13.12
CA ARG A 30 16.57 -11.41 11.95
C ARG A 30 16.70 -12.32 10.74
N ASP A 31 15.57 -12.60 10.10
CA ASP A 31 15.61 -13.21 8.78
C ASP A 31 16.44 -12.30 7.87
N PRO A 32 17.42 -12.85 7.12
CA PRO A 32 18.13 -12.07 6.12
C PRO A 32 17.12 -11.52 5.11
N LEU A 33 17.38 -10.31 4.59
CA LEU A 33 16.68 -9.80 3.41
C LEU A 33 16.65 -10.93 2.36
N PRO A 34 15.51 -11.19 1.71
CA PRO A 34 15.43 -12.22 0.69
C PRO A 34 16.52 -11.97 -0.35
N GLU A 35 17.14 -13.05 -0.84
CA GLU A 35 18.03 -12.94 -1.99
C GLU A 35 17.28 -12.28 -3.16
N LYS A 36 17.96 -11.42 -3.91
CA LYS A 36 17.41 -10.75 -5.09
C LYS A 36 16.98 -11.80 -6.12
N GLY A 37 15.71 -12.16 -6.10
CA GLY A 37 15.06 -13.08 -7.02
C GLY A 37 13.61 -12.67 -7.28
N LYS A 38 13.02 -13.21 -8.35
CA LYS A 38 11.62 -12.96 -8.75
C LYS A 38 10.69 -13.21 -7.57
N THR A 39 10.16 -12.14 -7.00
CA THR A 39 9.39 -12.19 -5.76
C THR A 39 8.12 -11.39 -5.96
N ASP A 40 7.01 -12.08 -6.22
CA ASP A 40 5.69 -11.42 -6.23
C ASP A 40 5.38 -10.89 -4.82
N LEU A 41 4.70 -9.73 -4.75
CA LEU A 41 4.29 -9.15 -3.47
C LEU A 41 3.05 -9.89 -2.95
N ASP A 42 3.12 -10.43 -1.74
CA ASP A 42 2.04 -11.17 -1.07
C ASP A 42 1.73 -10.59 0.31
N PHE A 43 1.19 -9.37 0.31
CA PHE A 43 0.84 -8.66 1.53
C PHE A 43 -0.23 -9.40 2.35
N VAL A 44 0.02 -9.50 3.65
CA VAL A 44 -0.92 -9.98 4.67
C VAL A 44 -1.26 -8.88 5.66
N LEU A 45 -2.44 -8.96 6.28
CA LEU A 45 -2.84 -7.99 7.31
C LEU A 45 -2.09 -8.26 8.63
N ARG A 46 -1.56 -7.21 9.25
CA ARG A 46 -0.85 -7.28 10.52
C ARG A 46 -1.08 -6.00 11.35
N GLY A 47 -1.94 -6.09 12.37
CA GLY A 47 -2.09 -5.06 13.41
C GLY A 47 -2.33 -3.64 12.89
N GLY A 48 -3.30 -3.42 11.99
CA GLY A 48 -3.56 -2.10 11.40
C GLY A 48 -2.54 -1.68 10.33
N SER A 49 -1.81 -2.64 9.78
CA SER A 49 -0.93 -2.44 8.61
C SER A 49 -1.05 -3.64 7.69
N SER A 50 -0.52 -3.53 6.47
CA SER A 50 -0.20 -4.69 5.67
C SER A 50 1.31 -4.91 5.61
N PHE A 51 1.71 -6.16 5.52
CA PHE A 51 3.10 -6.58 5.56
C PHE A 51 3.35 -7.64 4.49
N ASP A 52 4.38 -7.47 3.67
CA ASP A 52 4.84 -8.49 2.76
C ASP A 52 6.02 -9.27 3.38
N PRO A 53 5.86 -10.56 3.70
CA PRO A 53 6.87 -11.33 4.41
C PRO A 53 8.12 -11.58 3.58
N VAL A 54 8.01 -11.55 2.24
CA VAL A 54 9.16 -11.79 1.40
C VAL A 54 10.01 -10.54 1.32
N THR A 55 9.45 -9.41 0.88
CA THR A 55 10.22 -8.17 0.69
C THR A 55 10.47 -7.39 1.98
N GLY A 56 9.72 -7.67 3.06
CA GLY A 56 9.80 -6.94 4.33
C GLY A 56 9.14 -5.57 4.30
N ILE A 57 8.38 -5.25 3.24
CA ILE A 57 7.66 -3.97 3.13
C ILE A 57 6.50 -3.96 4.13
N VAL A 58 6.40 -2.87 4.89
CA VAL A 58 5.27 -2.57 5.78
C VAL A 58 4.54 -1.32 5.27
N ILE A 59 3.21 -1.42 5.18
CA ILE A 59 2.33 -0.33 4.77
C ILE A 59 1.31 -0.08 5.91
N PRO A 60 1.47 0.97 6.72
CA PRO A 60 0.47 1.34 7.72
C PRO A 60 -0.83 1.87 7.09
N VAL A 61 -1.89 2.00 7.89
CA VAL A 61 -3.11 2.73 7.52
C VAL A 61 -2.73 4.11 6.93
N PRO A 62 -3.33 4.52 5.80
CA PRO A 62 -3.05 5.84 5.24
C PRO A 62 -3.54 6.96 6.16
N ARG A 63 -2.92 8.13 6.04
CA ARG A 63 -3.57 9.36 6.50
C ARG A 63 -4.57 9.79 5.44
N ILE A 64 -5.73 10.26 5.90
CA ILE A 64 -6.87 10.57 5.05
C ILE A 64 -7.23 12.04 5.21
N HIS A 65 -7.39 12.73 4.09
CA HIS A 65 -7.91 14.09 4.06
C HIS A 65 -9.12 14.14 3.12
N MET A 66 -10.18 14.86 3.50
CA MET A 66 -11.33 15.08 2.64
C MET A 66 -11.20 16.46 2.00
N ASP A 67 -11.49 16.56 0.71
CA ASP A 67 -11.46 17.82 -0.02
C ASP A 67 -12.61 17.91 -1.04
N THR A 68 -12.80 19.08 -1.62
CA THR A 68 -13.77 19.35 -2.68
C THR A 68 -13.05 19.97 -3.87
N LEU A 69 -13.09 19.29 -5.02
CA LEU A 69 -12.52 19.80 -6.26
C LEU A 69 -13.25 21.07 -6.71
N ARG A 70 -12.63 21.85 -7.61
CA ARG A 70 -13.22 23.08 -8.17
C ARG A 70 -14.60 22.89 -8.81
N ASN A 71 -14.89 21.68 -9.30
CA ASN A 71 -16.18 21.32 -9.88
C ASN A 71 -17.24 20.90 -8.84
N GLY A 72 -16.96 21.05 -7.54
CA GLY A 72 -17.85 20.68 -6.43
C GLY A 72 -17.84 19.20 -6.07
N SER A 73 -17.05 18.36 -6.75
CA SER A 73 -16.97 16.93 -6.44
C SER A 73 -16.17 16.71 -5.15
N GLN A 74 -16.74 15.92 -4.22
CA GLN A 74 -16.01 15.45 -3.05
C GLN A 74 -14.95 14.42 -3.45
N VAL A 75 -13.76 14.56 -2.87
CA VAL A 75 -12.63 13.65 -3.07
C VAL A 75 -11.97 13.34 -1.73
N THR A 76 -11.30 12.20 -1.69
CA THR A 76 -10.53 11.76 -0.54
C THR A 76 -9.06 11.71 -0.94
N GLU A 77 -8.18 12.44 -0.27
CA GLU A 77 -6.73 12.27 -0.38
C GLU A 77 -6.28 11.10 0.49
N TYR A 78 -5.55 10.17 -0.10
CA TYR A 78 -4.92 9.06 0.58
C TYR A 78 -3.42 9.28 0.61
N GLN A 79 -2.84 9.33 1.81
CA GLN A 79 -1.41 9.50 2.00
C GLN A 79 -0.80 8.27 2.67
N TYR A 80 -0.10 7.47 1.86
CA TYR A 80 0.62 6.28 2.28
C TYR A 80 2.09 6.57 2.59
N ALA A 81 2.59 5.85 3.59
CA ALA A 81 4.02 5.68 3.82
C ALA A 81 4.36 4.19 3.63
N PHE A 82 5.59 3.91 3.21
CA PHE A 82 6.09 2.55 3.01
C PHE A 82 7.38 2.42 3.82
N TYR A 83 7.46 1.38 4.65
CA TYR A 83 8.60 1.13 5.52
C TYR A 83 9.32 -0.14 5.09
N LEU A 84 10.64 -0.13 5.21
CA LEU A 84 11.51 -1.30 5.03
C LEU A 84 12.51 -1.32 6.19
N ASN A 85 12.58 -2.42 6.93
CA ASN A 85 13.44 -2.55 8.13
C ASN A 85 13.26 -1.36 9.10
N ASP A 86 12.01 -1.03 9.43
CA ASP A 86 11.61 0.07 10.33
C ASP A 86 12.01 1.49 9.88
N ARG A 87 12.47 1.65 8.63
CA ARG A 87 12.79 2.96 8.05
C ARG A 87 11.79 3.32 6.97
N MET A 88 11.35 4.58 6.97
CA MET A 88 10.50 5.11 5.90
C MET A 88 11.29 5.08 4.59
N ALA A 89 10.87 4.21 3.67
CA ALA A 89 11.49 4.02 2.37
C ALA A 89 10.83 4.90 1.29
N TRP A 90 9.52 5.14 1.40
CA TRP A 90 8.76 5.89 0.39
C TRP A 90 7.49 6.53 0.96
N ARG A 91 6.94 7.50 0.23
CA ARG A 91 5.63 8.11 0.50
C ARG A 91 4.88 8.33 -0.81
N LEU A 92 3.57 8.15 -0.77
CA LEU A 92 2.69 8.30 -1.92
C LEU A 92 1.41 9.02 -1.49
N GLY A 93 1.01 10.06 -2.22
CA GLY A 93 -0.25 10.76 -2.05
C GLY A 93 -1.05 10.70 -3.34
N PHE A 94 -2.35 10.40 -3.26
CA PHE A 94 -3.24 10.41 -4.42
C PHE A 94 -4.69 10.64 -4.03
N TRP A 95 -5.49 11.05 -5.01
CA TRP A 95 -6.92 11.23 -4.85
C TRP A 95 -7.67 9.92 -5.06
N GLY A 96 -8.78 9.80 -4.36
CA GLY A 96 -9.76 8.75 -4.54
C GLY A 96 -11.15 9.26 -4.23
N ARG A 97 -12.11 8.35 -4.20
CA ARG A 97 -13.51 8.65 -3.92
C ARG A 97 -14.13 7.58 -3.04
N ASP A 98 -14.89 8.03 -2.05
CA ASP A 98 -15.72 7.17 -1.22
C ASP A 98 -17.19 7.40 -1.60
N THR A 99 -17.85 6.35 -2.06
CA THR A 99 -19.25 6.42 -2.49
C THR A 99 -20.08 5.42 -1.70
N ARG A 100 -21.21 5.86 -1.18
CA ARG A 100 -22.23 4.98 -0.62
C ARG A 100 -23.22 4.64 -1.73
N VAL A 101 -23.42 3.35 -1.97
CA VAL A 101 -24.41 2.84 -2.91
C VAL A 101 -25.56 2.28 -2.11
N ASP A 102 -26.64 3.04 -2.06
CA ASP A 102 -27.93 2.57 -1.57
C ASP A 102 -28.65 1.89 -2.74
N ALA A 103 -28.30 0.64 -3.04
CA ALA A 103 -29.20 -0.23 -3.78
C ALA A 103 -30.35 -0.62 -2.83
N THR A 104 -31.50 -1.07 -3.36
CA THR A 104 -32.65 -1.58 -2.58
C THR A 104 -32.30 -2.87 -1.79
N GLY A 105 -31.37 -2.76 -0.83
CA GLY A 105 -30.64 -3.82 -0.13
C GLY A 105 -29.62 -3.21 0.87
N PRO A 106 -28.67 -4.00 1.41
CA PRO A 106 -27.70 -3.50 2.38
C PRO A 106 -26.84 -2.39 1.77
N THR A 107 -26.65 -1.28 2.50
CA THR A 107 -25.77 -0.17 2.08
C THR A 107 -24.35 -0.70 1.84
N GLU A 108 -23.85 -0.53 0.62
CA GLU A 108 -22.48 -0.87 0.25
C GLU A 108 -21.65 0.43 0.18
N SER A 109 -20.56 0.48 0.93
CA SER A 109 -19.60 1.59 0.87
C SER A 109 -18.44 1.18 -0.04
N ILE A 110 -18.21 1.93 -1.11
CA ILE A 110 -17.14 1.68 -2.08
C ILE A 110 -16.07 2.77 -1.96
N SER A 111 -14.87 2.37 -1.56
CA SER A 111 -13.68 3.23 -1.55
C SER A 111 -12.83 2.95 -2.78
N THR A 112 -12.61 3.97 -3.60
CA THR A 112 -11.85 3.87 -4.85
C THR A 112 -10.58 4.70 -4.76
N PHE A 113 -9.43 4.04 -4.92
CA PHE A 113 -8.13 4.68 -5.10
C PHE A 113 -7.91 4.92 -6.59
N ASP A 114 -7.75 6.17 -7.00
CA ASP A 114 -7.54 6.54 -8.39
C ASP A 114 -6.06 6.78 -8.68
N LEU A 115 -5.45 5.82 -9.38
CA LEU A 115 -4.04 5.85 -9.76
C LEU A 115 -3.80 6.36 -11.18
N ALA A 116 -4.83 6.88 -11.86
CA ALA A 116 -4.69 7.38 -13.23
C ALA A 116 -4.01 8.75 -13.30
N HIS A 117 -3.78 9.41 -12.16
CA HIS A 117 -3.21 10.75 -12.13
C HIS A 117 -1.74 10.80 -12.58
N ASP A 118 -1.37 11.93 -13.19
CA ASP A 118 -0.11 12.07 -13.92
C ASP A 118 1.10 11.75 -13.05
N GLY A 119 1.92 10.81 -13.53
CA GLY A 119 3.19 10.43 -12.88
C GLY A 119 3.06 9.49 -11.68
N LEU A 120 1.85 9.18 -11.18
CA LEU A 120 1.70 8.33 -9.99
C LEU A 120 2.22 6.91 -10.23
N ILE A 121 1.83 6.29 -11.35
CA ILE A 121 2.31 4.96 -11.72
C ILE A 121 3.83 4.97 -11.91
N ALA A 122 4.37 5.99 -12.57
CA ALA A 122 5.81 6.12 -12.77
C ALA A 122 6.57 6.24 -11.44
N SER A 123 6.01 6.97 -10.46
CA SER A 123 6.53 7.09 -9.10
C SER A 123 6.54 5.73 -8.38
N ILE A 124 5.45 4.97 -8.46
CA ILE A 124 5.38 3.61 -7.90
C ILE A 124 6.42 2.68 -8.56
N LEU A 125 6.60 2.76 -9.87
CA LEU A 125 7.60 1.95 -10.57
C LEU A 125 9.03 2.39 -10.26
N GLN A 126 9.26 3.67 -9.95
CA GLN A 126 10.54 4.13 -9.43
C GLN A 126 10.85 3.51 -8.07
N PHE A 127 9.85 3.41 -7.21
CA PHE A 127 9.98 2.68 -5.95
C PHE A 127 10.32 1.20 -6.17
N ASN A 128 9.66 0.50 -7.11
CA ASN A 128 10.03 -0.89 -7.49
C ASN A 128 11.51 -1.01 -7.85
N ARG A 129 11.99 -0.13 -8.75
CA ARG A 129 13.40 -0.13 -9.18
C ARG A 129 14.36 0.16 -8.03
N ALA A 130 14.00 1.03 -7.10
CA ALA A 130 14.82 1.35 -5.93
C ALA A 130 14.95 0.18 -4.96
N LEU A 131 13.91 -0.67 -4.86
CA LEU A 131 13.95 -1.91 -4.09
C LEU A 131 14.84 -2.97 -4.77
N GLY A 132 14.94 -2.93 -6.10
CA GLY A 132 15.79 -3.83 -6.87
C GLY A 132 15.25 -5.25 -6.97
N PHE A 133 13.93 -5.41 -6.84
CA PHE A 133 13.24 -6.68 -7.08
C PHE A 133 13.05 -6.91 -8.58
N ASP A 134 13.17 -8.16 -9.01
CA ASP A 134 12.94 -8.58 -10.40
C ASP A 134 11.48 -9.00 -10.61
N VAL A 135 10.58 -8.02 -10.48
CA VAL A 135 9.14 -8.20 -10.61
C VAL A 135 8.67 -7.35 -11.78
N ASP A 136 7.87 -7.94 -12.67
CA ASP A 136 7.30 -7.17 -13.77
C ASP A 136 6.42 -6.03 -13.25
N SER A 137 6.44 -4.91 -13.97
CA SER A 137 5.80 -3.67 -13.54
C SER A 137 4.31 -3.84 -13.21
N LEU A 138 3.57 -4.65 -13.98
CA LEU A 138 2.14 -4.83 -13.77
C LEU A 138 1.88 -5.67 -12.51
N THR A 139 2.60 -6.77 -12.32
CA THR A 139 2.51 -7.61 -11.12
C THR A 139 2.89 -6.83 -9.87
N PHE A 140 3.97 -6.05 -9.92
CA PHE A 140 4.36 -5.17 -8.81
C PHE A 140 3.26 -4.16 -8.48
N LEU A 141 2.71 -3.47 -9.48
CA LEU A 141 1.63 -2.50 -9.29
C LEU A 141 0.41 -3.12 -8.62
N ARG A 142 -0.02 -4.30 -9.09
CA ARG A 142 -1.18 -5.01 -8.53
C ARG A 142 -0.93 -5.45 -7.09
N GLY A 143 0.23 -6.02 -6.81
CA GLY A 143 0.63 -6.45 -5.47
C GLY A 143 0.69 -5.28 -4.49
N LEU A 144 1.33 -4.17 -4.88
CA LEU A 144 1.40 -2.96 -4.05
C LEU A 144 0.02 -2.35 -3.81
N CYS A 145 -0.83 -2.29 -4.85
CA CYS A 145 -2.21 -1.83 -4.72
C CYS A 145 -3.00 -2.70 -3.73
N ARG A 146 -2.86 -4.03 -3.82
CA ARG A 146 -3.49 -4.95 -2.86
C ARG A 146 -2.99 -4.69 -1.43
N GLY A 147 -1.69 -4.48 -1.24
CA GLY A 147 -1.12 -4.12 0.05
C GLY A 147 -1.69 -2.82 0.62
N MET A 148 -1.83 -1.77 -0.20
CA MET A 148 -2.46 -0.52 0.22
C MET A 148 -3.93 -0.73 0.62
N LEU A 149 -4.71 -1.45 -0.20
CA LEU A 149 -6.12 -1.73 0.12
C LEU A 149 -6.25 -2.55 1.41
N LEU A 150 -5.36 -3.53 1.66
CA LEU A 150 -5.35 -4.31 2.90
C LEU A 150 -5.06 -3.43 4.12
N ALA A 151 -4.07 -2.54 4.02
CA ALA A 151 -3.71 -1.62 5.10
C ALA A 151 -4.89 -0.69 5.46
N TYR A 152 -5.64 -0.23 4.46
CA TYR A 152 -6.83 0.60 4.68
C TYR A 152 -8.06 -0.20 5.15
N ALA A 153 -8.28 -1.40 4.60
CA ALA A 153 -9.39 -2.26 5.00
C ALA A 153 -9.25 -2.80 6.43
N GLY A 154 -8.01 -2.97 6.93
CA GLY A 154 -7.72 -3.41 8.29
C GLY A 154 -8.11 -2.44 9.40
N THR A 155 -8.78 -1.33 9.08
CA THR A 155 -9.30 -0.38 10.05
C THR A 155 -10.57 -0.97 10.72
N PRO A 156 -10.56 -1.23 12.04
CA PRO A 156 -11.65 -1.91 12.72
C PRO A 156 -12.81 -0.94 12.94
N ASP A 157 -13.69 -0.78 11.96
CA ASP A 157 -15.07 -0.34 12.19
C ASP A 157 -15.83 -0.23 10.86
N SER A 158 -16.70 -1.22 10.60
CA SER A 158 -17.97 -0.92 9.93
C SER A 158 -18.96 -2.07 10.05
N GLU A 159 -20.19 -1.72 10.41
CA GLU A 159 -21.37 -2.58 10.30
C GLU A 159 -21.83 -2.79 8.83
N GLU A 160 -21.09 -2.23 7.86
CA GLU A 160 -21.41 -2.21 6.44
C GLU A 160 -20.54 -3.17 5.64
N THR A 161 -21.07 -3.66 4.52
CA THR A 161 -20.23 -4.30 3.50
C THR A 161 -19.42 -3.21 2.81
N ARG A 162 -18.09 -3.37 2.81
CA ARG A 162 -17.17 -2.41 2.19
C ARG A 162 -16.42 -3.05 1.04
N ARG A 163 -16.34 -2.32 -0.06
CA ARG A 163 -15.57 -2.71 -1.24
C ARG A 163 -14.47 -1.68 -1.47
N TYR A 164 -13.25 -2.16 -1.58
CA TYR A 164 -12.07 -1.34 -1.81
C TYR A 164 -11.54 -1.64 -3.19
N ARG A 165 -11.29 -0.62 -4.01
CA ARG A 165 -10.82 -0.77 -5.39
C ARG A 165 -9.64 0.14 -5.65
N ALA A 166 -8.59 -0.41 -6.25
CA ALA A 166 -7.50 0.35 -6.83
C ALA A 166 -7.65 0.33 -8.35
N VAL A 167 -7.87 1.49 -8.95
CA VAL A 167 -8.13 1.63 -10.38
C VAL A 167 -7.13 2.55 -11.04
N THR A 168 -6.93 2.35 -12.34
CA THR A 168 -6.17 3.25 -13.20
C THR A 168 -6.80 3.25 -14.60
N THR A 169 -6.10 3.79 -15.60
CA THR A 169 -6.51 3.73 -17.00
C THR A 169 -5.45 3.05 -17.87
N THR A 170 -5.89 2.51 -19.01
CA THR A 170 -4.98 2.01 -20.05
C THR A 170 -4.00 3.08 -20.52
N ALA A 171 -4.47 4.33 -20.64
CA ALA A 171 -3.65 5.47 -21.01
C ALA A 171 -2.54 5.76 -19.98
N ALA A 172 -2.86 5.75 -18.68
CA ALA A 172 -1.88 5.99 -17.63
C ALA A 172 -0.84 4.86 -17.56
N LEU A 173 -1.26 3.60 -17.74
CA LEU A 173 -0.33 2.46 -17.83
C LEU A 173 0.61 2.57 -19.04
N ALA A 174 0.06 2.90 -20.21
CA ALA A 174 0.83 3.08 -21.43
C ALA A 174 1.85 4.23 -21.29
N ALA A 175 1.45 5.36 -20.71
CA ALA A 175 2.33 6.50 -20.44
C ALA A 175 3.49 6.14 -19.48
N ALA A 176 3.26 5.21 -18.56
CA ALA A 176 4.29 4.68 -17.65
C ALA A 176 5.11 3.52 -18.25
N GLY A 177 4.85 3.12 -19.51
CA GLY A 177 5.53 2.01 -20.17
C GLY A 177 5.15 0.64 -19.62
N VAL A 178 3.97 0.49 -19.02
CA VAL A 178 3.47 -0.78 -18.49
C VAL A 178 2.62 -1.48 -19.55
N PRO A 179 3.11 -2.56 -20.17
CA PRO A 179 2.33 -3.30 -21.15
C PRO A 179 1.15 -3.99 -20.47
N LEU A 180 -0.04 -3.84 -21.05
CA LEU A 180 -1.23 -4.55 -20.61
C LEU A 180 -1.49 -5.73 -21.56
N PRO A 181 -1.64 -6.97 -21.05
CA PRO A 181 -2.04 -8.10 -21.88
C PRO A 181 -3.38 -7.82 -22.58
N SER A 182 -3.53 -8.26 -23.83
CA SER A 182 -4.77 -8.04 -24.60
C SER A 182 -6.00 -8.70 -23.97
N SER A 183 -5.80 -9.75 -23.17
CA SER A 183 -6.85 -10.44 -22.40
C SER A 183 -7.21 -9.74 -21.09
N TYR A 184 -6.51 -8.67 -20.70
CA TYR A 184 -6.77 -8.00 -19.43
C TYR A 184 -8.09 -7.22 -19.50
N PRO A 185 -9.00 -7.39 -18.53
CA PRO A 185 -10.30 -6.73 -18.55
C PRO A 185 -10.14 -5.21 -18.44
N THR A 186 -10.77 -4.50 -19.37
CA THR A 186 -10.85 -3.03 -19.37
C THR A 186 -12.31 -2.60 -19.43
N SER A 187 -12.65 -1.48 -18.79
CA SER A 187 -13.97 -0.88 -18.95
C SER A 187 -14.09 -0.20 -20.32
N PRO A 188 -15.30 0.06 -20.82
CA PRO A 188 -15.50 0.80 -22.08
C PRO A 188 -14.83 2.18 -22.08
N MET A 189 -14.61 2.77 -20.91
CA MET A 189 -13.92 4.04 -20.73
C MET A 189 -12.40 3.89 -20.53
N GLY A 190 -11.83 2.70 -20.78
CA GLY A 190 -10.40 2.43 -20.62
C GLY A 190 -9.94 2.29 -19.16
N GLY A 191 -10.88 2.13 -18.22
CA GLY A 191 -10.56 1.89 -16.81
C GLY A 191 -9.99 0.49 -16.59
N VAL A 192 -9.01 0.37 -15.71
CA VAL A 192 -8.30 -0.86 -15.38
C VAL A 192 -8.36 -1.08 -13.87
N LEU A 193 -8.81 -2.25 -13.45
CA LEU A 193 -8.80 -2.66 -12.04
C LEU A 193 -7.45 -3.33 -11.72
N LEU A 194 -6.69 -2.75 -10.80
CA LEU A 194 -5.40 -3.29 -10.36
C LEU A 194 -5.58 -4.25 -9.18
N ALA A 195 -6.43 -3.88 -8.23
CA ALA A 195 -6.77 -4.71 -7.08
C ALA A 195 -8.18 -4.38 -6.58
N GLU A 196 -8.83 -5.39 -5.97
CA GLU A 196 -10.12 -5.24 -5.29
C GLU A 196 -10.10 -6.09 -4.01
N LEU A 197 -10.71 -5.57 -2.95
CA LEU A 197 -10.98 -6.30 -1.71
C LEU A 197 -12.44 -6.11 -1.33
N LEU A 198 -13.04 -7.17 -0.81
CA LEU A 198 -14.36 -7.13 -0.20
C LEU A 198 -14.19 -7.42 1.29
N SER A 199 -14.63 -6.48 2.12
CA SER A 199 -14.80 -6.70 3.56
C SER A 199 -16.28 -6.89 3.82
N ALA A 200 -16.65 -8.12 4.19
CA ALA A 200 -18.03 -8.44 4.54
C ALA A 200 -18.33 -7.89 5.94
N ARG A 201 -19.60 -7.56 6.17
CA ARG A 201 -20.12 -7.24 7.51
C ARG A 201 -19.73 -8.34 8.49
N ASP A 202 -19.09 -7.97 9.59
CA ASP A 202 -18.93 -8.90 10.71
C ASP A 202 -20.33 -9.15 11.32
N THR A 203 -20.85 -10.36 11.12
CA THR A 203 -22.17 -10.77 11.63
C THR A 203 -22.09 -11.30 13.06
N THR A 204 -20.93 -11.18 13.71
CA THR A 204 -20.71 -11.63 15.09
C THR A 204 -21.29 -10.66 16.12
N GLY A 205 -22.56 -10.30 15.96
CA GLY A 205 -23.44 -9.88 17.04
C GLY A 205 -24.28 -11.07 17.48
N GLY A 206 -23.67 -12.04 18.17
CA GLY A 206 -24.35 -13.26 18.59
C GLY A 206 -23.73 -13.88 19.85
N LEU A 207 -24.42 -13.70 20.98
CA LEU A 207 -24.21 -14.29 22.31
C LEU A 207 -22.92 -13.88 23.06
N ARG A 208 -23.03 -12.79 23.82
CA ARG A 208 -22.60 -12.83 25.22
C ARG A 208 -23.83 -13.15 26.07
N ALA A 209 -23.92 -14.40 26.51
CA ALA A 209 -24.76 -14.81 27.64
C ALA A 209 -23.98 -14.64 28.94
#